data_AF-A0A0S3T0X7-F1
#
_entry.id   AF-A0A0S3T0X7-F1
#
_cell.length_a   1.000
_cell.length_b   1.000
_cell.length_c   1.000
_cell.angle_alpha   90.00
_cell.angle_beta   90.00
_cell.angle_gamma   90.00
#
_symmetry.space_group_name_H-M   'P 1'
#
loop_
_entity.id
_entity.type
_entity.pdbx_description
1 polymer ?
#
loop_
_entity_poly.entity_id
_entity_poly.type
_entity_poly.pdbx_seq_one_letter_code
_entity_poly.pdbx_strand_id
1 'polypeptide(L)'
;MGRGFQVRAASITIVAHLLFIAITTLLLVWLLHFREGVAFFSSSNPTKIFNLHPLLMVIGFILVGGEAIMIYKSAAKKSRSVKVVHLLLHLVAMVAGVLGITAVFKSKKEVGLPDMYTLHSWLGMSAICLFGLQKCLLELPFCHGTGLWAWPYSFLQLAQPRLVCF
;
A
#
# COMPACT_ATOMS: atom_id res chain seq x y z
N MET A 1 -28.54 15.62 -11.13
CA MET A 1 -27.55 15.45 -12.22
C MET A 1 -26.26 14.87 -11.62
N GLY A 2 -25.91 13.61 -11.90
CA GLY A 2 -24.72 12.96 -11.30
C GLY A 2 -24.26 11.63 -11.93
N ARG A 3 -24.96 11.13 -12.96
CA ARG A 3 -24.70 9.83 -13.59
C ARG A 3 -23.37 9.78 -14.38
N GLY A 4 -22.96 10.86 -15.03
CA GLY A 4 -21.74 10.87 -15.87
C GLY A 4 -20.42 10.71 -15.10
N PHE A 5 -20.30 11.32 -13.92
CA PHE A 5 -19.09 11.22 -13.11
C PHE A 5 -18.90 9.85 -12.46
N GLN A 6 -20.00 9.19 -12.07
CA GLN A 6 -19.92 7.87 -11.44
C GLN A 6 -19.55 6.75 -12.42
N VAL A 7 -20.01 6.80 -13.67
CA VAL A 7 -19.61 5.83 -14.71
C VAL A 7 -18.10 5.89 -14.94
N ARG A 8 -17.52 7.10 -15.02
CA ARG A 8 -16.08 7.28 -15.21
C ARG A 8 -15.26 6.80 -14.00
N ALA A 9 -15.77 6.96 -12.79
CA ALA A 9 -15.12 6.45 -11.58
C ALA A 9 -15.13 4.92 -11.52
N ALA A 10 -16.26 4.28 -11.85
CA ALA A 10 -16.39 2.83 -11.87
C ALA A 10 -15.50 2.18 -12.94
N SER A 11 -15.44 2.75 -14.15
CA SER A 11 -14.56 2.24 -15.22
C SER A 11 -13.08 2.24 -14.80
N ILE A 12 -12.61 3.30 -14.14
CA ILE A 12 -11.23 3.38 -13.65
C ILE A 12 -10.96 2.31 -12.59
N THR A 13 -11.91 2.10 -11.67
CA THR A 13 -11.78 1.07 -10.63
C THR A 13 -11.75 -0.34 -11.23
N ILE A 14 -12.60 -0.62 -12.23
CA ILE A 14 -12.62 -1.93 -12.92
C ILE A 14 -11.27 -2.18 -13.62
N VAL A 15 -10.75 -1.21 -14.36
CA VAL A 15 -9.45 -1.33 -15.01
C VAL A 15 -8.33 -1.57 -13.99
N ALA A 16 -8.35 -0.86 -12.86
CA ALA A 16 -7.40 -1.08 -11.78
C ALA A 16 -7.46 -2.51 -11.24
N HIS A 17 -8.65 -3.05 -10.98
CA HIS A 17 -8.80 -4.43 -10.48
C HIS A 17 -8.32 -5.48 -11.50
N LEU A 18 -8.58 -5.26 -12.79
CA LEU A 18 -8.07 -6.14 -13.86
C LEU A 18 -6.54 -6.12 -13.91
N LEU A 19 -5.92 -4.94 -13.78
CA LEU A 19 -4.47 -4.81 -13.70
C LEU A 19 -3.90 -5.48 -12.45
N PHE A 20 -4.56 -5.37 -11.31
CA PHE A 20 -4.20 -6.06 -10.07
C PHE A 20 -4.15 -7.58 -10.25
N ILE A 21 -5.19 -8.15 -10.86
CA ILE A 21 -5.24 -9.59 -11.15
C ILE A 21 -4.13 -9.98 -12.13
N ALA A 22 -3.90 -9.19 -13.18
CA ALA A 22 -2.84 -9.44 -14.15
C ALA A 22 -1.43 -9.40 -13.50
N ILE A 23 -1.14 -8.40 -12.66
CA ILE A 23 0.14 -8.27 -11.96
C ILE A 23 0.33 -9.45 -10.99
N THR A 24 -0.71 -9.81 -10.25
CA THR A 24 -0.65 -10.92 -9.29
C THR A 24 -0.39 -12.25 -9.99
N THR A 25 -1.10 -12.52 -11.09
CA THR A 25 -0.92 -13.77 -11.86
C THR A 25 0.48 -13.85 -12.49
N LEU A 26 0.96 -12.77 -13.12
CA LEU A 26 2.32 -12.71 -13.66
C LEU A 26 3.38 -12.92 -12.58
N LEU A 27 3.21 -12.30 -11.41
CA LEU A 27 4.13 -12.45 -10.28
C LEU A 27 4.13 -13.90 -9.76
N LEU A 28 2.96 -14.53 -9.59
CA LEU A 28 2.85 -15.91 -9.15
C LEU A 28 3.47 -16.88 -10.15
N VAL A 29 3.22 -16.69 -11.45
CA VAL A 29 3.85 -17.50 -12.51
C VAL A 29 5.36 -17.33 -12.46
N TRP A 30 5.86 -16.10 -12.33
CA TRP A 30 7.29 -15.85 -12.22
C TRP A 30 7.92 -16.55 -11.00
N LEU A 31 7.27 -16.49 -9.84
CA LEU A 31 7.80 -17.07 -8.61
C LEU A 31 7.69 -18.60 -8.55
N LEU A 32 6.58 -19.18 -9.01
CA LEU A 32 6.33 -20.61 -8.92
C LEU A 32 6.97 -21.38 -10.08
N HIS A 33 6.91 -20.84 -11.30
CA HIS A 33 7.38 -21.53 -12.50
C HIS A 33 8.87 -21.27 -12.77
N PHE A 34 9.32 -20.01 -12.71
CA PHE A 34 10.70 -19.65 -13.08
C PHE A 34 11.67 -19.62 -11.90
N ARG A 35 11.18 -19.43 -10.67
CA ARG A 35 12.02 -19.26 -9.46
C ARG A 35 11.92 -20.42 -8.46
N GLU A 36 11.30 -21.52 -8.86
CA GLU A 36 11.18 -22.77 -8.07
C GLU A 36 10.54 -22.60 -6.68
N GLY A 37 9.69 -21.58 -6.53
CA GLY A 37 8.88 -21.34 -5.34
C GLY A 37 9.44 -20.33 -4.33
N VAL A 38 8.78 -20.26 -3.18
CA VAL A 38 9.06 -19.33 -2.07
C VAL A 38 9.30 -20.10 -0.77
N ALA A 39 10.20 -19.61 0.09
CA ALA A 39 10.47 -20.22 1.39
C ALA A 39 10.56 -19.16 2.49
N PHE A 40 9.88 -19.40 3.62
CA PHE A 40 9.66 -18.37 4.64
C PHE A 40 10.75 -18.25 5.71
N PHE A 41 11.30 -19.36 6.22
CA PHE A 41 12.12 -19.31 7.44
C PHE A 41 13.43 -20.10 7.38
N SER A 42 13.45 -21.22 6.67
CA SER A 42 14.67 -22.01 6.53
C SER A 42 14.58 -22.80 5.23
N SER A 43 15.37 -22.39 4.24
CA SER A 43 15.63 -23.19 3.05
C SER A 43 17.12 -23.27 2.87
N SER A 44 17.61 -24.45 2.48
CA SER A 44 19.00 -24.66 2.07
C SER A 44 19.47 -23.68 0.98
N ASN A 45 18.52 -23.11 0.23
CA ASN A 45 18.79 -22.17 -0.85
C ASN A 45 18.39 -20.73 -0.46
N PRO A 46 19.34 -19.78 -0.37
CA PRO A 46 19.05 -18.38 -0.02
C PRO A 46 18.18 -17.68 -1.08
N THR A 47 18.25 -18.09 -2.34
CA THR A 47 17.43 -17.53 -3.43
C THR A 47 15.92 -17.66 -3.17
N LYS A 48 15.46 -18.71 -2.48
CA LYS A 48 14.02 -18.89 -2.19
C LYS A 48 13.52 -17.93 -1.10
N ILE A 49 14.41 -17.49 -0.21
CA ILE A 49 14.14 -16.43 0.76
C ILE A 49 14.10 -15.08 0.05
N PHE A 50 15.00 -14.85 -0.91
CA PHE A 50 14.95 -13.65 -1.75
C PHE A 50 13.63 -13.52 -2.51
N ASN A 51 13.05 -14.61 -3.02
CA ASN A 51 11.77 -14.60 -3.72
C ASN A 51 10.59 -14.06 -2.88
N LEU A 52 10.67 -14.09 -1.55
CA LEU A 52 9.68 -13.44 -0.70
C LEU A 52 9.71 -11.92 -0.79
N HIS A 53 10.87 -11.33 -1.06
CA HIS A 53 11.00 -9.89 -1.18
C HIS A 53 10.07 -9.30 -2.26
N PRO A 54 10.15 -9.71 -3.54
CA PRO A 54 9.24 -9.20 -4.56
C PRO A 54 7.79 -9.65 -4.32
N LEU A 55 7.54 -10.82 -3.73
CA LEU A 55 6.19 -11.26 -3.38
C LEU A 55 5.52 -10.28 -2.39
N LEU A 56 6.18 -10.02 -1.27
CA LEU A 56 5.67 -9.17 -0.20
C LEU A 56 5.63 -7.69 -0.61
N MET A 57 6.62 -7.23 -1.39
CA MET A 57 6.63 -5.86 -1.90
C MET A 57 5.52 -5.62 -2.92
N VAL A 58 5.30 -6.53 -3.88
CA VAL A 58 4.27 -6.31 -4.89
C VAL A 58 2.88 -6.53 -4.30
N ILE A 59 2.60 -7.69 -3.72
CA ILE A 59 1.25 -8.00 -3.23
C ILE A 59 0.92 -7.19 -1.97
N GLY A 60 1.85 -7.16 -1.01
CA GLY A 60 1.62 -6.49 0.26
C GLY A 60 1.74 -4.98 0.16
N PHE A 61 2.89 -4.46 -0.27
CA PHE A 61 3.13 -3.02 -0.24
C PHE A 61 2.42 -2.27 -1.37
N ILE A 62 2.53 -2.76 -2.62
CA ILE A 62 1.97 -2.05 -3.79
C ILE A 62 0.47 -2.32 -3.94
N LEU A 63 0.05 -3.59 -4.01
CA LEU A 63 -1.34 -3.93 -4.29
C LEU A 63 -2.25 -3.57 -3.10
N VAL A 64 -2.01 -4.10 -1.90
CA VAL A 64 -2.85 -3.76 -0.73
C VAL A 64 -2.79 -2.26 -0.42
N GLY A 65 -1.64 -1.60 -0.59
CA GLY A 65 -1.51 -0.15 -0.48
C GLY A 65 -2.34 0.63 -1.52
N GLY A 66 -2.41 0.14 -2.76
CA GLY A 66 -3.24 0.72 -3.82
C GLY A 66 -4.74 0.60 -3.54
N GLU A 67 -5.18 -0.57 -3.05
CA GLU A 67 -6.58 -0.78 -2.62
C GLU A 67 -6.96 0.15 -1.46
N ALA A 68 -6.04 0.35 -0.51
CA ALA A 68 -6.24 1.28 0.60
C ALA A 68 -6.53 2.70 0.10
N ILE A 69 -5.84 3.16 -0.95
CA ILE A 69 -6.06 4.50 -1.54
C ILE A 69 -7.40 4.56 -2.29
N MET A 70 -7.76 3.51 -3.01
CA MET A 70 -8.98 3.46 -3.83
C MET A 70 -10.27 3.36 -3.01
N ILE A 71 -10.22 2.89 -1.76
CA ILE A 71 -11.41 2.64 -0.94
C ILE A 71 -12.29 3.88 -0.73
N TYR A 72 -11.70 5.07 -0.61
CA TYR A 72 -12.46 6.32 -0.44
C TYR A 72 -13.22 6.76 -1.70
N LYS A 73 -12.80 6.26 -2.87
CA LYS A 73 -13.44 6.54 -4.16
C LYS A 73 -14.48 5.48 -4.51
N SER A 74 -14.25 4.24 -4.09
CA SER A 74 -15.18 3.11 -4.29
C SER A 74 -16.35 3.13 -3.29
N ALA A 75 -16.13 3.61 -2.06
CA ALA A 75 -17.17 3.65 -1.04
C ALA A 75 -18.24 4.71 -1.33
N ALA A 76 -19.51 4.27 -1.39
CA ALA A 76 -20.66 5.16 -1.61
C ALA A 76 -20.89 6.18 -0.48
N LYS A 77 -20.44 5.86 0.75
CA LYS A 77 -20.57 6.74 1.93
C LYS A 77 -19.26 6.80 2.69
N LYS A 78 -18.78 8.02 2.97
CA LYS A 78 -17.60 8.28 3.82
C LYS A 78 -17.96 8.06 5.29
N SER A 79 -18.01 6.80 5.71
CA SER A 79 -18.31 6.41 7.09
C SER A 79 -17.04 6.24 7.93
N ARG A 80 -17.20 6.16 9.25
CA ARG A 80 -16.09 5.82 10.18
C ARG A 80 -15.44 4.49 9.80
N SER A 81 -16.22 3.53 9.31
CA SER A 81 -15.73 2.21 8.90
C SER A 81 -14.75 2.30 7.72
N VAL A 82 -15.01 3.14 6.71
CA VAL A 82 -14.08 3.31 5.57
C VAL A 82 -12.73 3.87 6.03
N LYS A 83 -12.74 4.78 7.01
CA LYS A 83 -11.50 5.31 7.61
C LYS A 83 -10.71 4.21 8.32
N VAL A 84 -11.39 3.36 9.09
CA VAL A 84 -10.73 2.25 9.82
C VAL A 84 -10.16 1.23 8.84
N VAL A 85 -10.92 0.85 7.79
CA VAL A 85 -10.44 -0.11 6.79
C VAL A 85 -9.23 0.46 6.03
N HIS A 86 -9.27 1.73 5.63
CA HIS A 86 -8.12 2.40 5.02
C HIS A 86 -6.87 2.34 5.91
N LEU A 87 -7.04 2.65 7.21
CA LEU A 87 -5.96 2.61 8.19
C LEU A 87 -5.36 1.20 8.35
N LEU A 88 -6.22 0.19 8.40
CA LEU A 88 -5.83 -1.21 8.54
C LEU A 88 -5.11 -1.72 7.29
N LEU A 89 -5.59 -1.37 6.09
CA LEU A 89 -4.94 -1.78 4.85
C LEU A 89 -3.54 -1.16 4.71
N HIS A 90 -3.38 0.14 5.04
CA HIS A 90 -2.05 0.75 5.06
C HIS A 90 -1.14 0.15 6.14
N LEU A 91 -1.68 -0.27 7.28
CA LEU A 91 -0.91 -0.99 8.30
C LEU A 91 -0.43 -2.36 7.80
N VAL A 92 -1.30 -3.12 7.13
CA VAL A 92 -0.93 -4.41 6.52
C VAL A 92 0.12 -4.22 5.45
N ALA A 93 -0.03 -3.21 4.59
CA ALA A 93 0.96 -2.86 3.56
C ALA A 93 2.33 -2.50 4.17
N MET A 94 2.33 -1.76 5.29
CA MET A 94 3.55 -1.42 6.03
C MET A 94 4.26 -2.68 6.55
N VAL A 95 3.52 -3.54 7.25
CA VAL A 95 4.07 -4.77 7.83
C VAL A 95 4.64 -5.66 6.73
N ALA A 96 3.92 -5.81 5.61
CA ALA A 96 4.41 -6.57 4.47
C ALA A 96 5.68 -5.95 3.85
N GLY A 97 5.77 -4.63 3.76
CA GLY A 97 6.98 -3.93 3.32
C GLY A 97 8.17 -4.21 4.24
N VAL A 98 8.01 -4.07 5.56
CA VAL A 98 9.05 -4.39 6.55
C VAL A 98 9.50 -5.84 6.43
N LEU A 99 8.56 -6.79 6.35
CA LEU A 99 8.87 -8.20 6.16
C LEU A 99 9.64 -8.44 4.84
N GLY A 100 9.25 -7.79 3.75
CA GLY A 100 9.96 -7.87 2.46
C GLY A 100 11.40 -7.35 2.54
N ILE A 101 11.67 -6.27 3.28
CA ILE A 101 13.05 -5.81 3.50
C ILE A 101 13.82 -6.83 4.36
N THR A 102 13.23 -7.33 5.45
CA THR A 102 13.93 -8.31 6.31
C THR A 102 14.30 -9.58 5.55
N ALA A 103 13.46 -10.02 4.59
CA ALA A 103 13.76 -11.16 3.72
C ALA A 103 14.99 -10.91 2.84
N VAL A 104 15.17 -9.71 2.27
CA VAL A 104 16.34 -9.42 1.43
C VAL A 104 17.63 -9.34 2.25
N PHE A 105 17.60 -8.71 3.42
CA PHE A 105 18.77 -8.66 4.31
C PHE A 105 19.16 -10.05 4.80
N LYS A 106 18.18 -10.87 5.18
CA LYS A 106 18.43 -12.26 5.57
C LYS A 106 19.07 -13.03 4.42
N SER A 107 18.51 -12.97 3.21
CA SER A 107 19.07 -13.65 2.05
C SER A 107 20.49 -13.19 1.72
N LYS A 108 20.81 -11.89 1.82
CA LYS A 108 22.16 -11.37 1.55
C LYS A 108 23.16 -11.80 2.61
N LYS A 109 22.76 -11.84 3.88
CA LYS A 109 23.59 -12.32 4.99
C LYS A 109 24.02 -13.77 4.79
N GLU A 110 23.11 -14.64 4.35
CA GLU A 110 23.43 -16.05 4.05
C GLU A 110 24.41 -16.21 2.88
N VAL A 111 24.45 -15.26 1.93
CA VAL A 111 25.34 -15.29 0.76
C VAL A 111 26.64 -14.49 1.00
N GLY A 112 26.72 -13.74 2.10
CA GLY A 112 27.89 -12.90 2.42
C GLY A 112 28.06 -11.67 1.52
N LEU A 113 26.97 -11.16 0.93
CA LEU A 113 27.01 -10.00 0.03
C LEU A 113 26.87 -8.67 0.79
N PRO A 114 27.50 -7.58 0.31
CA PRO A 114 27.32 -6.26 0.89
C PRO A 114 25.88 -5.75 0.72
N ASP A 115 25.41 -5.03 1.72
CA ASP A 115 24.09 -4.43 1.77
C ASP A 115 24.04 -3.03 1.13
N MET A 116 22.84 -2.59 0.73
CA MET A 116 22.52 -1.20 0.37
C MET A 116 23.43 -0.50 -0.67
N TYR A 117 24.11 -1.23 -1.55
CA TYR A 117 24.99 -0.62 -2.57
C TYR A 117 24.28 -0.26 -3.89
N THR A 118 23.04 -0.70 -4.09
CA THR A 118 22.29 -0.43 -5.33
C THR A 118 21.33 0.74 -5.17
N LEU A 119 21.10 1.49 -6.26
CA LEU A 119 20.10 2.55 -6.30
C LEU A 119 18.70 2.05 -5.92
N HIS A 120 18.36 0.81 -6.29
CA HIS A 120 17.09 0.18 -5.92
C HIS A 120 16.92 0.08 -4.40
N SER A 121 17.97 -0.32 -3.68
CA SER A 121 17.92 -0.42 -2.21
C SER A 121 17.78 0.96 -1.54
N TRP A 122 18.41 1.99 -2.09
CA TRP A 122 18.26 3.36 -1.59
C TRP A 122 16.83 3.86 -1.79
N LEU A 123 16.29 3.76 -3.00
CA LEU A 123 14.92 4.18 -3.31
C LEU A 123 13.89 3.38 -2.51
N GLY A 124 14.08 2.07 -2.37
CA GLY A 124 13.19 1.21 -1.59
C GLY A 124 13.17 1.58 -0.11
N MET A 125 14.34 1.84 0.48
CA MET A 125 14.42 2.29 1.88
C MET A 125 13.78 3.66 2.08
N SER A 126 14.07 4.62 1.19
CA SER A 126 13.43 5.93 1.22
C SER A 126 11.90 5.83 1.11
N ALA A 127 11.39 4.99 0.21
CA ALA A 127 9.94 4.79 0.03
C ALA A 127 9.27 4.23 1.30
N ILE A 128 9.88 3.25 1.96
CA ILE A 128 9.32 2.65 3.18
C ILE A 128 9.39 3.63 4.36
N CYS A 129 10.47 4.39 4.48
CA CYS A 129 10.57 5.47 5.46
C CYS A 129 9.49 6.55 5.24
N LEU A 130 9.30 7.00 3.99
CA LEU A 130 8.27 7.98 3.64
C LEU A 130 6.85 7.45 3.89
N PHE A 131 6.60 6.18 3.56
CA PHE A 131 5.33 5.54 3.87
C PHE A 131 5.10 5.45 5.40
N GLY A 132 6.17 5.21 6.18
CA GLY A 132 6.15 5.23 7.64
C GLY A 132 5.79 6.60 8.20
N LEU A 133 6.44 7.63 7.70
CA LEU A 133 6.15 9.02 8.05
C LEU A 133 4.72 9.40 7.68
N GLN A 134 4.24 9.02 6.50
CA GLN A 134 2.86 9.23 6.08
C GLN A 134 1.86 8.61 7.06
N LYS A 135 2.08 7.34 7.45
CA LYS A 135 1.25 6.62 8.43
C LYS A 135 1.23 7.31 9.80
N CYS A 136 2.40 7.76 10.27
CA CYS A 136 2.59 8.37 11.59
C CYS A 136 2.10 9.82 11.68
N LEU A 137 2.43 10.65 10.70
CA LEU A 137 2.16 12.09 10.75
C LEU A 137 0.74 12.44 10.29
N LEU A 138 0.23 11.77 9.25
CA LEU A 138 -1.05 12.15 8.65
C LEU A 138 -2.21 11.31 9.19
N GLU A 139 -2.07 9.98 9.20
CA GLU A 139 -3.23 9.10 9.44
C GLU A 139 -3.51 8.79 10.92
N LEU A 140 -2.47 8.66 11.75
CA LEU A 140 -2.61 8.35 13.18
C LEU A 140 -3.33 9.48 13.95
N PRO A 141 -2.97 10.77 13.78
CA PRO A 141 -3.70 11.88 14.41
C PRO A 141 -5.14 12.03 13.89
N PHE A 142 -5.35 11.73 12.59
CA PHE A 142 -6.69 11.76 11.97
C PHE A 142 -7.65 10.73 12.58
N CYS A 143 -7.14 9.58 13.04
CA CYS A 143 -7.95 8.55 13.68
C CYS A 143 -8.22 8.82 15.18
N HIS A 144 -7.26 9.44 15.89
CA HIS A 144 -7.36 9.68 17.33
C HIS A 144 -8.08 11.00 17.69
N GLY A 145 -8.45 11.82 16.70
CA GLY A 145 -9.11 13.10 16.94
C GLY A 145 -8.21 14.14 17.62
N THR A 146 -6.91 13.85 17.76
CA THR A 146 -5.92 14.75 18.32
C THR A 146 -5.51 15.74 17.24
N GLY A 147 -6.24 16.85 17.20
CA GLY A 147 -6.13 17.91 16.21
C GLY A 147 -4.85 18.74 16.26
N LEU A 148 -3.67 18.14 16.45
CA LEU A 148 -2.41 18.90 16.37
C LEU A 148 -2.10 19.40 14.95
N TRP A 149 -2.82 18.88 13.94
CA TRP A 149 -2.82 19.36 12.54
C TRP A 149 -4.25 19.69 12.04
N ALA A 150 -5.20 19.89 12.96
CA ALA A 150 -6.57 20.25 12.61
C ALA A 150 -6.72 21.76 12.38
N TRP A 151 -5.89 22.38 11.53
CA TRP A 151 -6.13 23.71 10.95
C TRP A 151 -5.29 23.84 9.66
N PRO A 152 -5.85 24.15 8.46
CA PRO A 152 -7.10 24.87 8.19
C PRO A 152 -8.06 24.15 7.20
N TYR A 153 -8.37 22.86 7.35
CA TYR A 153 -9.45 22.25 6.54
C TYR A 153 -10.86 22.64 7.06
N SER A 154 -10.97 23.09 8.30
CA SER A 154 -12.22 23.60 8.89
C SER A 154 -12.66 24.94 8.28
N PHE A 155 -11.74 25.72 7.69
CA PHE A 155 -12.07 27.00 7.04
C PHE A 155 -12.66 26.82 5.64
N LEU A 156 -12.29 25.76 4.92
CA LEU A 156 -12.80 25.48 3.57
C LEU A 156 -14.17 24.77 3.56
N GLN A 157 -14.61 24.19 4.68
CA GLN A 157 -16.00 23.69 4.80
C GLN A 157 -17.02 24.78 5.21
N LEU A 158 -16.57 25.94 5.71
CA LEU A 158 -17.41 27.12 5.94
C LEU A 158 -17.62 27.96 4.67
N ALA A 159 -16.83 27.75 3.62
CA ALA A 159 -16.93 28.46 2.34
C ALA A 159 -17.80 27.75 1.29
N GLN A 160 -18.57 26.72 1.67
CA GLN A 160 -19.67 26.24 0.84
C GLN A 160 -20.94 26.94 1.34
N PRO A 161 -21.53 27.87 0.57
CA PRO A 161 -22.82 28.42 0.94
C PRO A 161 -23.81 27.26 1.03
N ARG A 162 -24.32 27.03 2.23
CA ARG A 162 -25.54 26.25 2.45
C ARG A 162 -26.66 26.97 1.69
N LEU A 163 -26.87 26.64 0.43
CA LEU A 163 -28.12 26.93 -0.26
C LEU A 163 -29.15 25.91 0.23
N VAL A 164 -29.66 26.20 1.42
CA VAL A 164 -30.97 25.77 1.89
C VAL A 164 -31.94 26.80 1.32
N CYS A 165 -32.65 26.44 0.26
CA CYS A 165 -33.91 27.08 -0.09
C CYS A 165 -34.94 25.96 -0.24
N PHE A 166 -36.02 26.14 0.54
CA PHE A 166 -37.30 25.44 0.61
C PHE A 166 -37.58 24.31 -0.38
#